data_AF-A0A7C7LLV8-F1
#
_entry.id   AF-A0A7C7LLV8-F1
#
_cell.length_a   1.000
_cell.length_b   1.000
_cell.length_c   1.000
_cell.angle_alpha   90.00
_cell.angle_beta   90.00
_cell.angle_gamma   90.00
#
_symmetry.space_group_name_H-M   'P 1'
#
loop_
_entity.id
_entity.type
_entity.pdbx_description
1 polymer ?
#
loop_
_entity_poly.entity_id
_entity_poly.type
_entity_poly.pdbx_seq_one_letter_code
_entity_poly.pdbx_strand_id
1 'polypeptide(L)'
;CGRCGRGFDQSNLHELTVHHKDHNHDNNPLDGSNWENLCLYCHDNEHGRFVGDTNKGTVNHRTSSNASHRPLADLAQRLKQPRNKS
;
A
#
# COMPACT_ATOMS: atom_id res chain seq x y z
N CYS A 1 -5.18 -0.60 13.43
CA CYS A 1 -5.36 -0.97 12.01
C CYS A 1 -4.95 -2.42 11.90
N GLY A 2 -5.83 -3.30 11.41
CA GLY A 2 -5.57 -4.75 11.31
C GLY A 2 -4.40 -5.12 10.40
N ARG A 3 -3.99 -4.23 9.48
CA ARG A 3 -2.93 -4.49 8.50
C ARG A 3 -1.58 -3.86 8.84
N CYS A 4 -1.54 -2.57 9.17
CA CYS A 4 -0.28 -1.85 9.40
C CYS A 4 0.06 -1.63 10.89
N GLY A 5 -0.78 -2.07 11.82
CA GLY A 5 -0.53 -1.91 13.25
C GLY A 5 -0.70 -0.49 13.80
N ARG A 6 -1.08 0.51 12.98
CA ARG A 6 -1.39 1.87 13.47
C ARG A 6 -2.43 1.80 14.61
N GLY A 7 -2.09 2.32 15.78
CA GLY A 7 -2.98 2.45 16.93
C GLY A 7 -3.92 3.63 16.80
N PHE A 8 -5.02 3.61 17.55
CA PHE A 8 -6.02 4.68 17.56
C PHE A 8 -6.43 5.05 18.99
N ASP A 9 -6.69 6.33 19.19
CA ASP A 9 -7.22 6.95 20.40
C ASP A 9 -8.35 7.94 20.02
N GLN A 10 -8.91 8.66 21.00
CA GLN A 10 -10.04 9.57 20.75
C GLN A 10 -9.72 10.68 19.74
N SER A 11 -8.46 11.11 19.61
CA SER A 11 -8.06 12.19 18.71
C SER A 11 -8.05 11.76 17.24
N ASN A 12 -7.82 10.47 16.97
CA ASN A 12 -7.65 9.94 15.61
C ASN A 12 -8.58 8.76 15.27
N LEU A 13 -9.54 8.42 16.14
CA LEU A 13 -10.50 7.33 15.91
C LEU A 13 -11.29 7.50 14.60
N HIS A 14 -11.52 8.74 14.17
CA HIS A 14 -12.18 9.06 12.89
C HIS A 14 -11.40 8.59 11.66
N GLU A 15 -10.11 8.22 11.81
CA GLU A 15 -9.30 7.62 10.75
C GLU A 15 -9.46 6.08 10.67
N LEU A 16 -10.16 5.44 11.62
CA LEU A 16 -10.44 4.01 11.60
C LEU A 16 -11.76 3.74 10.86
N THR A 17 -11.70 2.88 9.87
CA THR A 17 -12.81 2.56 8.99
C THR A 17 -13.05 1.05 8.92
N VAL A 18 -14.30 0.68 8.65
CA VAL A 18 -14.71 -0.71 8.38
C VAL A 18 -14.55 -0.99 6.89
N HIS A 19 -14.01 -2.17 6.57
CA HIS A 19 -13.79 -2.63 5.20
C HIS A 19 -14.35 -4.05 5.01
N HIS A 20 -15.03 -4.30 3.89
CA HIS A 20 -15.45 -5.64 3.45
C HIS A 20 -14.29 -6.37 2.78
N LYS A 21 -13.81 -7.46 3.39
CA LYS A 21 -12.64 -8.22 2.92
C LYS A 21 -12.80 -8.72 1.49
N ASP A 22 -14.01 -9.15 1.12
CA ASP A 22 -14.32 -9.67 -0.21
C ASP A 22 -14.79 -8.59 -1.21
N HIS A 23 -14.85 -7.33 -0.78
CA HIS A 23 -15.34 -6.19 -1.56
C HIS A 23 -16.82 -6.28 -2.00
N ASN A 24 -17.57 -7.25 -1.47
CA ASN A 24 -18.98 -7.43 -1.75
C ASN A 24 -19.83 -6.77 -0.64
N HIS A 25 -20.46 -5.66 -0.99
CA HIS A 25 -21.31 -4.90 -0.05
C HIS A 25 -22.58 -5.65 0.37
N ASP A 26 -22.98 -6.71 -0.34
CA ASP A 26 -24.16 -7.53 0.00
C ASP A 26 -23.81 -8.70 0.94
N ASN A 27 -22.53 -9.09 1.05
CA ASN A 27 -22.10 -10.16 1.93
C ASN A 27 -21.89 -9.66 3.37
N ASN A 28 -22.99 -9.60 4.12
CA ASN A 28 -23.03 -9.08 5.50
C ASN A 28 -23.40 -10.18 6.51
N PRO A 29 -22.49 -11.13 6.79
CA PRO A 29 -22.76 -12.19 7.75
C PRO A 29 -22.88 -11.63 9.18
N LEU A 30 -23.81 -12.17 9.97
CA LEU A 30 -24.10 -11.68 11.32
C LEU A 30 -22.93 -11.84 12.31
N ASP A 31 -21.98 -12.71 12.00
CA ASP A 31 -20.77 -12.93 12.80
C ASP A 31 -19.66 -11.91 12.52
N GLY A 32 -19.85 -10.99 11.56
CA GLY A 32 -18.87 -9.98 11.17
C GLY A 32 -17.63 -10.56 10.47
N SER A 33 -17.66 -11.82 10.05
CA SER A 33 -16.50 -12.52 9.47
C SER A 33 -15.96 -11.85 8.20
N ASN A 34 -16.80 -11.12 7.46
CA ASN A 34 -16.42 -10.40 6.24
C ASN A 34 -15.88 -8.97 6.49
N TRP A 35 -15.83 -8.49 7.73
CA TRP A 35 -15.35 -7.12 8.01
C TRP A 35 -13.97 -7.09 8.65
N GLU A 36 -13.21 -6.03 8.35
CA GLU A 36 -11.97 -5.69 9.04
C GLU A 36 -11.85 -4.19 9.32
N ASN A 37 -11.03 -3.81 10.31
CA ASN A 37 -10.81 -2.43 10.73
C ASN A 37 -9.48 -1.89 10.20
N LEU A 38 -9.53 -0.95 9.26
CA LEU A 38 -8.39 -0.38 8.58
C LEU A 38 -8.25 1.13 8.80
N CYS A 39 -7.02 1.65 8.80
CA CYS A 39 -6.84 3.10 8.64
C CYS A 39 -7.20 3.52 7.22
N LEU A 40 -7.56 4.79 7.03
CA LEU A 40 -7.90 5.38 5.73
C LEU A 40 -6.91 4.98 4.62
N TYR A 41 -5.60 5.07 4.88
CA TYR A 41 -4.58 4.71 3.90
C TYR A 41 -4.57 3.22 3.52
N CYS A 42 -4.77 2.31 4.49
CA CYS A 42 -4.84 0.88 4.20
C CYS A 42 -6.14 0.51 3.49
N HIS A 43 -7.22 1.21 3.81
CA HIS A 43 -8.51 1.03 3.17
C HIS A 43 -8.45 1.44 1.69
N ASP A 44 -7.96 2.66 1.42
CA ASP A 44 -7.82 3.17 0.05
C ASP A 44 -6.86 2.31 -0.80
N ASN A 45 -5.73 1.89 -0.21
CA ASN A 45 -4.79 1.01 -0.89
C ASN A 45 -5.42 -0.34 -1.26
N GLU A 46 -6.33 -0.87 -0.46
CA GLU A 46 -6.99 -2.14 -0.76
C GLU A 46 -7.94 -2.00 -1.95
N HIS A 47 -8.78 -0.96 -1.97
CA HIS A 47 -9.60 -0.63 -3.13
C HIS A 47 -8.76 -0.36 -4.38
N GLY A 48 -7.61 0.32 -4.23
CA GLY A 48 -6.69 0.58 -5.32
C GLY A 48 -6.03 -0.67 -5.91
N ARG A 49 -5.79 -1.70 -5.10
CA ARG A 49 -5.23 -2.98 -5.57
C ARG A 49 -6.19 -3.74 -6.48
N PHE A 50 -7.50 -3.69 -6.21
CA PHE A 50 -8.50 -4.33 -7.07
C PHE A 50 -8.52 -3.73 -8.49
N VAL A 51 -8.36 -2.40 -8.60
CA VAL A 51 -8.24 -1.68 -9.88
C VAL A 51 -6.87 -1.91 -10.54
N GLY A 52 -5.83 -2.10 -9.72
CA GLY A 52 -4.47 -2.38 -10.17
C GLY A 52 -4.31 -3.80 -10.76
N ASP A 53 -4.91 -4.82 -10.13
CA ASP A 53 -4.85 -6.21 -10.61
C ASP A 53 -5.66 -6.44 -11.89
N THR A 54 -6.75 -5.69 -12.11
CA THR A 54 -7.44 -5.65 -13.41
C THR A 54 -6.60 -4.97 -14.51
N ASN A 55 -5.66 -4.10 -14.14
CA ASN A 55 -4.68 -3.50 -15.07
C ASN A 55 -3.34 -4.22 -15.13
N LYS A 56 -3.12 -5.28 -14.34
CA LYS A 56 -2.03 -6.24 -14.58
C LYS A 56 -2.43 -7.17 -15.72
N GLY A 57 -2.65 -6.58 -16.89
CA GLY A 57 -2.49 -7.31 -18.14
C GLY A 57 -1.16 -8.06 -18.05
N THR A 58 -1.22 -9.37 -18.26
CA THR A 58 -0.11 -10.31 -18.23
C THR A 58 1.18 -9.60 -18.62
N VAL A 59 2.08 -9.37 -17.66
CA VAL A 59 3.42 -8.91 -18.00
C VAL A 59 4.07 -10.10 -18.66
N ASN A 60 3.86 -10.22 -19.99
CA ASN A 60 4.60 -11.13 -20.82
C ASN A 60 6.06 -10.78 -20.58
N HIS A 61 6.75 -11.65 -19.84
CA HIS A 61 8.18 -11.56 -19.62
C HIS A 61 8.87 -11.86 -20.96
N ARG A 62 8.75 -10.93 -21.90
CA ARG A 62 9.72 -10.78 -22.97
C ARG A 62 11.02 -10.46 -22.24
N THR A 63 12.01 -11.30 -22.41
CA THR A 63 13.38 -11.11 -21.93
C THR A 63 13.85 -9.72 -22.34
N SER A 64 13.62 -8.76 -21.46
CA SER A 64 14.08 -7.39 -21.62
C SER A 64 15.60 -7.44 -21.57
N SER A 65 16.24 -6.96 -22.63
CA SER A 65 17.66 -6.68 -22.67
C SER A 65 18.09 -5.99 -21.38
N ASN A 66 19.23 -6.43 -20.82
CA ASN A 66 19.77 -5.92 -19.56
C ASN A 66 19.66 -4.39 -19.52
N ALA A 67 18.83 -3.88 -18.61
CA ALA A 67 18.67 -2.45 -18.42
C ALA A 67 19.98 -1.88 -17.85
N SER A 68 20.75 -1.19 -18.69
CA SER A 68 22.01 -0.53 -18.31
C SER A 68 21.80 0.71 -17.43
N HIS A 69 20.55 1.12 -17.20
CA HIS A 69 20.24 2.32 -16.45
C HIS A 69 20.35 2.05 -14.94
N ARG A 70 21.41 2.58 -14.31
CA ARG A 70 21.65 2.49 -12.86
C ARG A 70 21.30 3.85 -12.22
N PRO A 71 20.01 4.13 -11.93
CA PRO A 71 19.57 5.45 -11.46
C PRO A 71 20.14 5.85 -10.09
N LEU A 72 20.72 4.90 -9.36
CA LEU A 72 21.26 5.08 -8.02
C LEU A 72 22.76 4.79 -7.92
N ALA A 73 23.48 4.70 -9.05
CA ALA A 73 24.91 4.35 -9.06
C ALA A 73 25.77 5.27 -8.19
N ASP A 74 25.39 6.54 -8.07
CA ASP A 74 26.14 7.57 -7.34
C ASP A 74 25.54 7.91 -5.95
N LEU A 75 24.52 7.16 -5.51
CA LEU A 75 23.84 7.45 -4.23
C LEU A 75 24.79 7.30 -3.04
N ALA A 76 25.63 6.27 -3.03
CA ALA A 76 26.59 6.03 -1.96
C ALA A 76 27.62 7.16 -1.81
N GLN A 77 27.96 7.83 -2.92
CA GLN A 77 28.89 8.94 -2.93
C GLN A 77 28.24 10.21 -2.34
N ARG A 78 26.97 10.45 -2.66
CA ARG A 78 26.17 11.53 -2.08
C ARG A 78 25.93 11.38 -0.58
N LEU A 79 25.76 10.15 -0.09
CA LEU A 79 25.57 9.89 1.35
C LEU A 79 26.86 10.12 2.17
N LYS A 80 28.04 10.07 1.53
CA LYS A 80 29.34 10.29 2.17
C LYS A 80 29.80 11.75 2.16
N GLN A 81 29.13 12.62 1.40
CA GLN A 81 29.47 14.04 1.41
C GLN A 81 29.03 14.66 2.76
N PRO A 82 29.94 15.33 3.50
CA PRO A 82 29.54 16.10 4.65
C PRO A 82 28.59 17.21 4.18
N ARG A 83 27.45 17.37 4.87
CA ARG A 83 26.56 18.51 4.63
C ARG A 83 27.35 19.78 4.91
N ASN A 84 27.70 20.53 3.87
CA ASN A 84 28.18 21.91 4.06
C ASN A 84 27.06 22.66 4.79
N LYS A 85 27.31 22.99 6.05
CA LYS A 85 26.50 23.93 6.81
C LYS A 85 26.79 25.31 6.23
N SER A 86 25.81 25.90 5.55
CA SER A 86 25.68 27.34 5.41
C SER A 86 24.85 27.88 6.57
#